data_AF-A0A969NQM1-F1
#
_entry.id   AF-A0A969NQM1-F1
#
_cell.length_a   1.000
_cell.length_b   1.000
_cell.length_c   1.000
_cell.angle_alpha   90.00
_cell.angle_beta   90.00
_cell.angle_gamma   90.00
#
_symmetry.space_group_name_H-M   'P 1'
#
loop_
_entity.id
_entity.type
_entity.pdbx_description
1 polymer ?
#
loop_
_entity_poly.entity_id
_entity_poly.type
_entity_poly.pdbx_seq_one_letter_code
_entity_poly.pdbx_strand_id
1 'polypeptide(L)'
;MLKYFSPYSLVSDKLHLIAEEHEKPLKTEYIPNLKRDLKPGWLFHHLYNYDALLYGRWEYWSNLQLVPQEKYHFLLEKDPDKRLKNIQKHILPPEPIPEISFSNGCASSRDKGLQMLELCLDKMLAKGGYISMITRIEYLLDWLLFAFGHPHFGKLPPEPRSCQGCSMVLYQLFNLFPVMYLPKDYWGSLIADAKSKDSQRHTGYFPTPNTVANAIGKMLFCPEQDTRLQIGCEPTVGTGVMTLEPSNRILCMVGTDIDQVLLKATLVNWYWYCPWFAMPPFYLSDRTDLMWGNSLVRPDCDNAPVSIHQKYWLEQYRDIYPVGLVEQDWREEIRKIIDFQPDPVTALKINQSKIKDDLIQPNQRTKPEGFKRAKNMKKSKSLF
;
A
#
# COMPACT_ATOMS: atom_id res chain seq x y z
N MET A 1 -3.16 -21.73 15.96
CA MET A 1 -2.01 -20.79 15.92
C MET A 1 -0.95 -21.39 15.02
N LEU A 2 -0.83 -20.89 13.78
CA LEU A 2 0.14 -21.40 12.80
C LEU A 2 1.54 -20.98 13.26
N LYS A 3 2.40 -21.95 13.61
CA LYS A 3 3.81 -21.67 13.86
C LYS A 3 4.50 -21.52 12.51
N TYR A 4 4.56 -20.29 12.02
CA TYR A 4 5.39 -19.97 10.87
C TYR A 4 6.84 -19.86 11.34
N PHE A 5 7.71 -20.66 10.74
CA PHE A 5 9.14 -20.64 11.00
C PHE A 5 9.84 -20.60 9.65
N SER A 6 10.67 -19.59 9.43
CA SER A 6 11.47 -19.50 8.21
C SER A 6 12.80 -20.21 8.45
N PRO A 7 13.26 -21.09 7.55
CA PRO A 7 14.62 -21.60 7.64
C PRO A 7 15.66 -20.47 7.49
N TYR A 8 15.30 -19.37 6.82
CA TYR A 8 16.20 -18.23 6.64
C TYR A 8 16.48 -17.46 7.93
N SER A 9 15.65 -17.59 8.98
CA SER A 9 15.91 -16.97 10.29
C SER A 9 17.19 -17.51 10.94
N LEU A 10 17.61 -18.74 10.59
CA LEU A 10 18.77 -19.42 11.16
C LEU A 10 20.02 -19.36 10.29
N VAL A 11 19.93 -18.85 9.06
CA VAL A 11 21.07 -18.83 8.16
C VAL A 11 22.04 -17.74 8.59
N SER A 12 23.29 -18.13 8.88
CA SER A 12 24.34 -17.21 9.31
C SER A 12 24.84 -16.29 8.18
N ASP A 13 24.78 -16.74 6.93
CA ASP A 13 25.23 -15.98 5.76
C ASP A 13 24.05 -15.51 4.88
N LYS A 14 23.22 -14.63 5.44
CA LYS A 14 22.09 -14.03 4.70
C LYS A 14 22.56 -13.20 3.51
N LEU A 15 23.70 -12.52 3.63
CA LEU A 15 24.20 -11.62 2.60
C LEU A 15 24.56 -12.35 1.32
N HIS A 16 25.19 -13.53 1.41
CA HIS A 16 25.48 -14.36 0.25
C HIS A 16 24.20 -14.80 -0.46
N LEU A 17 23.19 -15.27 0.28
CA LEU A 17 21.90 -15.69 -0.30
C LEU A 17 21.14 -14.53 -0.94
N ILE A 18 21.15 -13.36 -0.31
CA ILE A 18 20.55 -12.14 -0.87
C ILE A 18 21.24 -11.77 -2.18
N ALA A 19 22.57 -11.82 -2.23
CA ALA A 19 23.33 -11.54 -3.44
C ALA A 19 23.01 -12.56 -4.55
N GLU A 20 22.97 -13.85 -4.22
CA GLU A 20 22.62 -14.92 -5.16
C GLU A 20 21.21 -14.72 -5.74
N GLU A 21 20.21 -14.49 -4.88
CA GLU A 21 18.82 -14.22 -5.34
C GLU A 21 18.74 -12.95 -6.16
N HIS A 22 19.44 -11.89 -5.77
CA HIS A 22 19.48 -10.65 -6.51
C HIS A 22 20.15 -10.80 -7.88
N GLU A 23 21.18 -11.64 -8.01
CA GLU A 23 21.90 -11.86 -9.26
C GLU A 23 21.11 -12.70 -10.27
N LYS A 24 20.14 -13.51 -9.81
CA LYS A 24 19.30 -14.33 -10.70
C LYS A 24 18.66 -13.46 -11.80
N PRO A 25 18.70 -13.93 -13.07
CA PRO A 25 18.03 -13.25 -14.15
C PRO A 25 16.51 -13.36 -13.99
N LEU A 26 15.79 -12.37 -14.49
CA LEU A 26 14.33 -12.46 -14.57
C LEU A 26 13.94 -13.60 -15.53
N LYS A 27 13.00 -14.43 -15.10
CA LYS A 27 12.44 -15.48 -15.96
C LYS A 27 11.60 -14.83 -17.05
N THR A 28 11.91 -15.12 -18.30
CA THR A 28 11.19 -14.59 -19.48
C THR A 28 10.42 -15.66 -20.25
N GLU A 29 10.81 -16.92 -20.05
CA GLU A 29 10.21 -18.10 -20.67
C GLU A 29 9.27 -18.80 -19.68
N TYR A 30 8.22 -19.41 -20.23
CA TYR A 30 7.24 -20.17 -19.47
C TYR A 30 6.71 -21.33 -20.31
N ILE A 31 6.21 -22.36 -19.63
CA ILE A 31 5.62 -23.54 -20.27
C ILE A 31 4.19 -23.17 -20.72
N PRO A 32 3.88 -23.22 -22.03
CA PRO A 32 2.53 -22.97 -22.52
C PRO A 32 1.56 -24.05 -22.02
N ASN A 33 0.32 -23.65 -21.75
CA ASN A 33 -0.77 -24.56 -21.33
C ASN A 33 -0.51 -25.34 -20.02
N LEU A 34 0.44 -24.89 -19.19
CA LEU A 34 0.59 -25.41 -17.82
C LEU A 34 -0.76 -25.29 -17.10
N LYS A 35 -1.18 -26.35 -16.39
CA LYS A 35 -2.37 -26.34 -15.55
C LYS A 35 -1.98 -26.66 -14.12
N ARG A 36 -2.30 -25.76 -13.18
CA ARG A 36 -2.20 -25.99 -11.74
C ARG A 36 -3.45 -25.47 -11.04
N ASP A 37 -3.86 -26.20 -10.02
CA ASP A 37 -4.91 -25.80 -9.09
C ASP A 37 -4.26 -25.00 -7.95
N LEU A 38 -4.14 -23.69 -8.14
CA LEU A 38 -3.59 -22.79 -7.12
C LEU A 38 -4.59 -22.66 -5.98
N LYS A 39 -4.11 -22.81 -4.74
CA LYS A 39 -4.91 -22.57 -3.54
C LYS A 39 -4.72 -21.14 -3.04
N PRO A 40 -5.74 -20.50 -2.44
CA PRO A 40 -5.54 -19.22 -1.77
C PRO A 40 -4.36 -19.29 -0.80
N GLY A 41 -3.54 -18.25 -0.74
CA GLY A 41 -2.38 -18.20 0.17
C GLY A 41 -1.15 -18.97 -0.30
N TRP A 42 -1.14 -19.54 -1.51
CA TRP A 42 0.00 -20.33 -1.99
C TRP A 42 1.31 -19.53 -2.04
N LEU A 43 1.29 -18.21 -2.23
CA LEU A 43 2.50 -17.37 -2.29
C LEU A 43 2.95 -16.87 -0.90
N PHE A 44 2.09 -17.00 0.13
CA PHE A 44 2.36 -16.47 1.47
C PHE A 44 3.65 -17.01 2.10
N HIS A 45 3.93 -18.31 1.94
CA HIS A 45 5.15 -18.89 2.50
C HIS A 45 6.43 -18.37 1.81
N HIS A 46 6.36 -18.01 0.53
CA HIS A 46 7.48 -17.36 -0.18
C HIS A 46 7.66 -15.92 0.32
N LEU A 47 6.56 -15.18 0.52
CA LEU A 47 6.57 -13.85 1.14
C LEU A 47 7.22 -13.88 2.52
N TYR A 48 6.76 -14.78 3.39
CA TYR A 48 7.32 -14.98 4.73
C TYR A 48 8.82 -15.26 4.70
N ASN A 49 9.25 -16.14 3.80
CA ASN A 49 10.65 -16.56 3.71
C ASN A 49 11.56 -15.48 3.14
N TYR A 50 11.13 -14.76 2.09
CA TYR A 50 11.91 -13.66 1.54
C TYR A 50 11.97 -12.47 2.50
N ASP A 51 10.88 -12.17 3.20
CA ASP A 51 10.92 -11.16 4.25
C ASP A 51 11.83 -11.57 5.41
N ALA A 52 11.79 -12.80 5.89
CA ALA A 52 12.73 -13.32 6.91
C ALA A 52 14.21 -13.20 6.51
N LEU A 53 14.50 -13.33 5.21
CA LEU A 53 15.83 -13.12 4.66
C LEU A 53 16.23 -11.63 4.67
N LEU A 54 15.29 -10.72 4.41
CA LEU A 54 15.55 -9.30 4.19
C LEU A 54 15.33 -8.41 5.43
N TYR A 55 14.15 -8.48 6.05
CA TYR A 55 13.70 -7.51 7.08
C TYR A 55 13.12 -8.16 8.34
N GLY A 56 12.51 -9.35 8.26
CA GLY A 56 11.93 -10.06 9.40
C GLY A 56 10.64 -9.45 9.96
N ARG A 57 9.89 -8.68 9.15
CA ARG A 57 8.61 -8.08 9.56
C ARG A 57 7.50 -9.09 9.76
N TRP A 58 7.43 -10.12 8.91
CA TRP A 58 6.46 -11.21 9.03
C TRP A 58 6.77 -12.10 10.23
N GLU A 59 8.04 -12.22 10.62
CA GLU A 59 8.43 -12.89 11.87
C GLU A 59 8.01 -12.06 13.09
N TYR A 60 8.25 -10.76 13.07
CA TYR A 60 7.77 -9.85 14.11
C TYR A 60 6.24 -9.91 14.24
N TRP A 61 5.54 -9.90 13.11
CA TRP A 61 4.10 -10.11 13.06
C TRP A 61 3.68 -11.44 13.66
N SER A 62 4.35 -12.55 13.32
CA SER A 62 4.07 -13.84 13.94
C SER A 62 4.21 -13.77 15.45
N ASN A 63 5.27 -13.14 15.96
CA ASN A 63 5.49 -12.95 17.40
C ASN A 63 4.37 -12.14 18.05
N LEU A 64 3.84 -11.11 17.36
CA LEU A 64 2.68 -10.35 17.84
C LEU A 64 1.44 -11.24 18.01
N GLN A 65 1.25 -12.27 17.18
CA GLN A 65 0.13 -13.21 17.27
C GLN A 65 0.29 -14.23 18.41
N LEU A 66 1.52 -14.46 18.90
CA LEU A 66 1.83 -15.44 19.95
C LEU A 66 1.61 -14.84 21.35
N VAL A 67 0.36 -14.61 21.73
CA VAL A 67 0.03 -14.21 23.11
C VAL A 67 0.05 -15.43 24.04
N PRO A 68 0.84 -15.46 25.12
CA PRO A 68 0.79 -16.52 26.12
C PRO A 68 -0.55 -16.55 26.85
N GLN A 69 -1.09 -17.73 27.13
CA GLN A 69 -2.44 -17.90 27.71
C GLN A 69 -2.60 -17.13 29.03
N GLU A 70 -1.57 -17.13 29.88
CA GLU A 70 -1.56 -16.43 31.15
C GLU A 70 -1.68 -14.91 31.01
N LYS A 71 -1.41 -14.34 29.83
CA LYS A 71 -1.50 -12.91 29.55
C LYS A 71 -2.82 -12.48 28.92
N TYR A 72 -3.73 -13.40 28.58
CA TYR A 72 -4.99 -13.07 27.90
C TYR A 72 -5.85 -12.09 28.70
N HIS A 73 -5.79 -12.17 30.04
CA HIS A 73 -6.54 -11.28 30.92
C HIS A 73 -6.23 -9.79 30.69
N PHE A 74 -5.03 -9.44 30.18
CA PHE A 74 -4.70 -8.06 29.82
C PHE A 74 -5.47 -7.55 28.61
N LEU A 75 -5.82 -8.44 27.67
CA LEU A 75 -6.60 -8.10 26.48
C LEU A 75 -8.10 -7.95 26.82
N LEU A 76 -8.56 -8.64 27.87
CA LEU A 76 -9.93 -8.58 28.39
C LEU A 76 -10.23 -7.32 29.22
N GLU A 77 -9.24 -6.44 29.43
CA GLU A 77 -9.43 -5.20 30.18
C GLU A 77 -10.51 -4.34 29.50
N LYS A 78 -11.49 -3.89 30.30
CA LYS A 78 -12.67 -3.18 29.79
C LYS A 78 -12.37 -1.72 29.48
N ASP A 79 -11.48 -1.12 30.26
CA ASP A 79 -11.01 0.25 30.03
C ASP A 79 -10.03 0.25 28.83
N PRO A 80 -10.35 0.94 27.72
CA PRO A 80 -9.51 0.92 26.52
C PRO A 80 -8.10 1.46 26.75
N ASP A 81 -7.94 2.51 27.56
CA ASP A 81 -6.63 3.12 27.81
C ASP A 81 -5.77 2.22 28.68
N LYS A 82 -6.38 1.61 29.70
CA LYS A 82 -5.70 0.63 30.55
C LYS A 82 -5.35 -0.64 29.76
N ARG A 83 -6.23 -1.08 28.85
CA ARG A 83 -5.97 -2.20 27.93
C ARG A 83 -4.76 -1.91 27.05
N LEU A 84 -4.68 -0.73 26.43
CA LEU A 84 -3.52 -0.34 25.62
C LEU A 84 -2.22 -0.27 26.42
N LYS A 85 -2.24 0.28 27.64
CA LYS A 85 -1.08 0.27 28.54
C LYS A 85 -0.65 -1.15 28.89
N ASN A 86 -1.59 -2.06 29.15
CA ASN A 86 -1.29 -3.46 29.42
C ASN A 86 -0.71 -4.17 28.18
N ILE A 87 -1.27 -3.92 26.99
CA ILE A 87 -0.73 -4.45 25.73
C ILE A 87 0.72 -4.00 25.55
N GLN A 88 0.98 -2.71 25.70
CA GLN A 88 2.31 -2.14 25.55
C GLN A 88 3.32 -2.75 26.52
N LYS A 89 2.92 -2.93 27.78
CA LYS A 89 3.82 -3.40 28.85
C LYS A 89 4.02 -4.91 28.87
N HIS A 90 2.99 -5.68 28.51
CA HIS A 90 2.95 -7.11 28.77
C HIS A 90 2.84 -7.99 27.52
N ILE A 91 2.29 -7.46 26.43
CA ILE A 91 1.96 -8.24 25.23
C ILE A 91 2.95 -7.96 24.09
N LEU A 92 3.26 -6.69 23.82
CA LEU A 92 4.17 -6.35 22.73
C LEU A 92 5.57 -6.96 22.96
N PRO A 93 6.24 -7.41 21.89
CA PRO A 93 7.64 -7.78 21.97
C PRO A 93 8.49 -6.62 22.48
N PRO A 94 9.54 -6.87 23.28
CA PRO A 94 10.41 -5.81 23.77
C PRO A 94 11.19 -5.12 22.65
N GLU A 95 11.51 -5.84 21.58
CA GLU A 95 12.20 -5.30 20.41
C GLU A 95 11.30 -4.36 19.58
N PRO A 96 11.89 -3.32 18.97
CA PRO A 96 11.16 -2.41 18.10
C PRO A 96 10.68 -3.13 16.83
N ILE A 97 9.76 -2.49 16.12
CA ILE A 97 9.34 -2.95 14.79
C ILE A 97 10.60 -2.99 13.88
N PRO A 98 10.85 -4.08 13.13
CA PRO A 98 11.91 -4.11 12.14
C PRO A 98 11.70 -3.02 11.09
N GLU A 99 12.72 -2.18 10.89
CA GLU A 99 12.63 -1.03 10.00
C GLU A 99 12.96 -1.41 8.55
N ILE A 100 12.19 -0.86 7.61
CA ILE A 100 12.51 -0.88 6.18
C ILE A 100 12.97 0.53 5.77
N SER A 101 14.10 0.58 5.05
CA SER A 101 14.51 1.78 4.32
C SER A 101 13.88 1.80 2.93
N PHE A 102 12.76 2.52 2.78
CA PHE A 102 12.07 2.65 1.50
C PHE A 102 12.90 3.48 0.52
N SER A 103 13.04 3.00 -0.72
CA SER A 103 13.95 3.60 -1.69
C SER A 103 13.50 4.99 -2.16
N ASN A 104 14.48 5.90 -2.25
CA ASN A 104 14.28 7.32 -2.59
C ASN A 104 14.26 7.61 -4.11
N GLY A 105 14.36 6.59 -4.97
CA GLY A 105 14.51 6.75 -6.41
C GLY A 105 13.22 6.60 -7.20
N CYS A 106 13.05 7.39 -8.28
CA CYS A 106 12.16 7.01 -9.38
C CYS A 106 12.60 5.66 -9.94
N ALA A 107 11.66 4.84 -10.40
CA ALA A 107 11.99 3.58 -11.04
C ALA A 107 12.93 3.84 -12.24
N SER A 108 14.13 3.31 -12.17
CA SER A 108 15.11 3.41 -13.26
C SER A 108 15.00 2.18 -14.14
N SER A 109 15.52 2.24 -15.36
CA SER A 109 15.63 1.07 -16.25
C SER A 109 16.53 -0.05 -15.69
N ARG A 110 17.10 0.10 -14.48
CA ARG A 110 17.85 -0.94 -13.75
C ARG A 110 17.06 -1.56 -12.59
N ASP A 111 15.84 -1.12 -12.37
CA ASP A 111 14.98 -1.62 -11.30
C ASP A 111 14.36 -2.98 -11.68
N LYS A 112 14.97 -4.06 -11.18
CA LYS A 112 14.50 -5.43 -11.43
C LYS A 112 13.06 -5.66 -10.96
N GLY A 113 12.60 -4.95 -9.92
CA GLY A 113 11.22 -5.05 -9.43
C GLY A 113 10.23 -4.52 -10.45
N LEU A 114 10.49 -3.32 -10.99
CA LEU A 114 9.64 -2.75 -12.03
C LEU A 114 9.68 -3.60 -13.31
N GLN A 115 10.88 -3.97 -13.77
CA GLN A 115 11.03 -4.80 -14.96
C GLN A 115 10.29 -6.14 -14.86
N MET A 116 10.30 -6.75 -13.67
CA MET A 116 9.58 -8.01 -13.41
C MET A 116 8.05 -7.79 -13.49
N LEU A 117 7.53 -6.71 -12.92
CA LEU A 117 6.10 -6.38 -13.00
C LEU A 117 5.69 -6.07 -14.45
N GLU A 118 6.46 -5.27 -15.18
CA GLU A 118 6.21 -4.95 -16.59
C GLU A 118 6.22 -6.21 -17.46
N LEU A 119 7.21 -7.10 -17.25
CA LEU A 119 7.29 -8.38 -17.93
C LEU A 119 6.05 -9.24 -17.64
N CYS A 120 5.61 -9.31 -16.39
CA CYS A 120 4.38 -10.02 -16.02
C CYS A 120 3.17 -9.44 -16.77
N LEU A 121 2.98 -8.12 -16.70
CA LEU A 121 1.87 -7.42 -17.35
C LEU A 121 1.87 -7.64 -18.88
N ASP A 122 3.03 -7.61 -19.52
CA ASP A 122 3.16 -7.81 -20.97
C ASP A 122 2.89 -9.25 -21.39
N LYS A 123 3.35 -10.23 -20.60
CA LYS A 123 3.16 -11.65 -20.90
C LYS A 123 1.75 -12.17 -20.57
N MET A 124 0.92 -11.38 -19.88
CA MET A 124 -0.50 -11.72 -19.65
C MET A 124 -1.34 -11.75 -20.93
N LEU A 125 -0.93 -11.07 -22.01
CA LEU A 125 -1.71 -11.00 -23.25
C LEU A 125 -1.61 -12.31 -24.05
N ALA A 126 -2.76 -12.85 -24.45
CA ALA A 126 -2.82 -13.88 -25.46
C ALA A 126 -2.35 -13.32 -26.82
N LYS A 127 -1.85 -14.19 -27.70
CA LYS A 127 -1.33 -13.78 -29.02
C LYS A 127 -2.42 -13.03 -29.82
N GLY A 128 -2.15 -11.76 -30.17
CA GLY A 128 -3.08 -10.90 -30.90
C GLY A 128 -4.21 -10.31 -30.05
N GLY A 129 -4.19 -10.54 -28.74
CA GLY A 129 -5.14 -9.97 -27.78
C GLY A 129 -4.85 -8.50 -27.48
N TYR A 130 -5.91 -7.76 -27.15
CA TYR A 130 -5.80 -6.38 -26.67
C TYR A 130 -6.73 -6.18 -25.47
N ILE A 131 -6.18 -5.61 -24.39
CA ILE A 131 -6.94 -5.09 -23.25
C ILE A 131 -6.12 -3.97 -22.59
N SER A 132 -6.81 -3.07 -21.88
CA SER A 132 -6.17 -1.90 -21.27
C SER A 132 -5.11 -2.30 -20.23
N MET A 133 -4.09 -1.46 -20.04
CA MET A 133 -3.05 -1.69 -19.02
C MET A 133 -3.66 -1.70 -17.61
N ILE A 134 -4.61 -0.81 -17.32
CA ILE A 134 -5.24 -0.75 -16.00
C ILE A 134 -6.01 -2.05 -15.66
N THR A 135 -6.67 -2.68 -16.63
CA THR A 135 -7.33 -3.98 -16.40
C THR A 135 -6.33 -5.10 -16.11
N ARG A 136 -5.14 -5.07 -16.74
CA ARG A 136 -4.07 -6.04 -16.44
C ARG A 136 -3.49 -5.83 -15.05
N ILE A 137 -3.28 -4.57 -14.65
CA ILE A 137 -2.83 -4.20 -13.31
C ILE A 137 -3.86 -4.67 -12.27
N GLU A 138 -5.15 -4.36 -12.46
CA GLU A 138 -6.20 -4.77 -11.53
C GLU A 138 -6.25 -6.30 -11.36
N TYR A 139 -6.19 -7.06 -12.46
CA TYR A 139 -6.15 -8.51 -12.37
C TYR A 139 -4.90 -9.02 -11.64
N LEU A 140 -3.72 -8.44 -11.89
CA LEU A 140 -2.50 -8.80 -11.18
C LEU A 140 -2.63 -8.53 -9.66
N LEU A 141 -3.25 -7.42 -9.26
CA LEU A 141 -3.51 -7.11 -7.86
C LEU A 141 -4.46 -8.14 -7.23
N ASP A 142 -5.58 -8.47 -7.87
CA ASP A 142 -6.51 -9.49 -7.38
C ASP A 142 -5.85 -10.86 -7.28
N TRP A 143 -5.01 -11.20 -8.27
CA TRP A 143 -4.25 -12.45 -8.29
C TRP A 143 -3.24 -12.52 -7.15
N LEU A 144 -2.55 -11.42 -6.85
CA LEU A 144 -1.62 -11.32 -5.72
C LEU A 144 -2.36 -11.42 -4.37
N LEU A 145 -3.49 -10.75 -4.21
CA LEU A 145 -4.28 -10.82 -2.97
C LEU A 145 -4.84 -12.23 -2.73
N PHE A 146 -5.27 -12.92 -3.79
CA PHE A 146 -5.58 -14.36 -3.74
C PHE A 146 -4.35 -15.18 -3.35
N ALA A 147 -3.20 -14.93 -3.98
CA ALA A 147 -1.96 -15.66 -3.75
C ALA A 147 -1.41 -15.45 -2.33
N PHE A 148 -1.63 -14.29 -1.72
CA PHE A 148 -1.32 -14.02 -0.31
C PHE A 148 -2.36 -14.57 0.67
N GLY A 149 -3.55 -14.93 0.19
CA GLY A 149 -4.59 -15.56 1.00
C GLY A 149 -5.42 -14.54 1.78
N HIS A 150 -5.61 -13.33 1.25
CA HIS A 150 -6.52 -12.36 1.85
C HIS A 150 -7.96 -12.94 1.88
N PRO A 151 -8.70 -12.87 3.01
CA PRO A 151 -9.95 -13.63 3.14
C PRO A 151 -11.05 -13.20 2.16
N HIS A 152 -11.08 -11.93 1.74
CA HIS A 152 -11.97 -11.46 0.68
C HIS A 152 -11.69 -12.11 -0.69
N PHE A 153 -10.43 -12.46 -0.97
CA PHE A 153 -9.96 -13.02 -2.23
C PHE A 153 -9.78 -14.53 -2.12
N GLY A 154 -10.77 -15.23 -1.54
CA GLY A 154 -10.72 -16.69 -1.31
C GLY A 154 -10.87 -17.55 -2.57
N LYS A 155 -11.00 -16.96 -3.76
CA LYS A 155 -11.11 -17.67 -5.05
C LYS A 155 -10.19 -17.01 -6.08
N LEU A 156 -9.63 -17.83 -6.98
CA LEU A 156 -8.79 -17.34 -8.07
C LEU A 156 -9.63 -16.36 -8.92
N PRO A 157 -9.14 -15.14 -9.19
CA PRO A 157 -9.90 -14.16 -9.95
C PRO A 157 -10.15 -14.66 -11.40
N PRO A 158 -11.29 -14.30 -11.99
CA PRO A 158 -11.56 -14.64 -13.39
C PRO A 158 -10.59 -13.91 -14.31
N GLU A 159 -10.00 -14.64 -15.25
CA GLU A 159 -9.06 -14.07 -16.22
C GLU A 159 -9.78 -13.06 -17.14
N PRO A 160 -9.19 -11.87 -17.40
CA PRO A 160 -9.77 -10.90 -18.29
C PRO A 160 -9.88 -11.45 -19.72
N ARG A 161 -10.81 -10.89 -20.50
CA ARG A 161 -10.88 -11.16 -21.92
C ARG A 161 -9.51 -10.88 -22.57
N SER A 162 -9.08 -11.78 -23.47
CA SER A 162 -7.78 -11.70 -24.16
C SER A 162 -6.56 -12.03 -23.30
N CYS A 163 -6.75 -12.54 -22.08
CA CYS A 163 -5.69 -12.97 -21.16
C CYS A 163 -5.84 -14.44 -20.73
N GLN A 164 -6.34 -15.31 -21.61
CA GLN A 164 -6.55 -16.72 -21.27
C GLN A 164 -5.23 -17.42 -20.90
N GLY A 165 -5.21 -18.09 -19.76
CA GLY A 165 -4.04 -18.74 -19.17
C GLY A 165 -3.09 -17.80 -18.43
N CYS A 166 -3.40 -16.51 -18.32
CA CYS A 166 -2.49 -15.54 -17.70
C CYS A 166 -2.21 -15.85 -16.23
N SER A 167 -3.11 -16.50 -15.48
CA SER A 167 -2.80 -16.95 -14.11
C SER A 167 -1.59 -17.88 -14.06
N MET A 168 -1.44 -18.76 -15.05
CA MET A 168 -0.35 -19.74 -15.11
C MET A 168 0.94 -19.11 -15.67
N VAL A 169 0.81 -18.05 -16.47
CA VAL A 169 1.94 -17.21 -16.87
C VAL A 169 2.49 -16.47 -15.65
N LEU A 170 1.63 -15.77 -14.90
CA LEU A 170 2.00 -15.07 -13.67
C LEU A 170 2.64 -16.03 -12.66
N TYR A 171 2.06 -17.22 -12.46
CA TYR A 171 2.64 -18.25 -11.58
C TYR A 171 4.10 -18.62 -11.92
N GLN A 172 4.47 -18.60 -13.20
CA GLN A 172 5.80 -19.00 -13.66
C GLN A 172 6.79 -17.83 -13.68
N LEU A 173 6.31 -16.61 -13.97
CA LEU A 173 7.15 -15.43 -14.22
C LEU A 173 7.28 -14.51 -13.01
N PHE A 174 6.24 -14.40 -12.18
CA PHE A 174 6.25 -13.49 -11.03
C PHE A 174 7.28 -13.97 -10.01
N ASN A 175 8.24 -13.09 -9.71
CA ASN A 175 9.20 -13.30 -8.63
C ASN A 175 8.99 -12.20 -7.59
N LEU A 176 8.72 -12.60 -6.35
CA LEU A 176 8.47 -11.68 -5.25
C LEU A 176 9.76 -10.98 -4.77
N PHE A 177 10.92 -11.63 -4.90
CA PHE A 177 12.17 -11.15 -4.32
C PHE A 177 12.57 -9.74 -4.81
N PRO A 178 12.52 -9.39 -6.11
CA PRO A 178 12.94 -8.07 -6.58
C PRO A 178 12.17 -6.88 -5.96
N VAL A 179 10.85 -7.01 -5.79
CA VAL A 179 10.04 -5.94 -5.17
C VAL A 179 10.23 -5.86 -3.67
N MET A 180 10.55 -6.99 -3.02
CA MET A 180 10.92 -7.02 -1.60
C MET A 180 12.31 -6.41 -1.38
N TYR A 181 13.30 -6.76 -2.21
CA TYR A 181 14.69 -6.34 -2.07
C TYR A 181 14.88 -4.83 -2.24
N LEU A 182 14.12 -4.20 -3.14
CA LEU A 182 14.11 -2.75 -3.33
C LEU A 182 12.72 -2.18 -2.97
N PRO A 183 12.42 -1.99 -1.68
CA PRO A 183 11.08 -1.68 -1.21
C PRO A 183 10.68 -0.26 -1.60
N LYS A 184 9.49 -0.12 -2.19
CA LYS A 184 8.84 1.14 -2.53
C LYS A 184 7.45 0.92 -3.12
N ASP A 185 6.71 2.01 -3.34
CA ASP A 185 5.48 1.94 -4.12
C ASP A 185 5.77 1.82 -5.63
N TYR A 186 5.70 0.60 -6.14
CA TYR A 186 5.76 0.31 -7.58
C TYR A 186 4.45 0.65 -8.30
N TRP A 187 3.32 0.42 -7.61
CA TRP A 187 1.99 0.56 -8.19
C TRP A 187 1.67 2.00 -8.55
N GLY A 188 2.13 2.97 -7.76
CA GLY A 188 1.86 4.38 -8.03
C GLY A 188 2.33 4.83 -9.41
N SER A 189 3.53 4.40 -9.81
CA SER A 189 4.07 4.66 -11.15
C SER A 189 3.31 3.90 -12.24
N LEU A 190 3.12 2.58 -12.08
CA LEU A 190 2.45 1.74 -13.06
C LEU A 190 1.01 2.19 -13.35
N ILE A 191 0.27 2.56 -12.31
CA ILE A 191 -1.12 3.02 -12.43
C ILE A 191 -1.17 4.42 -13.06
N ALA A 192 -0.27 5.32 -12.66
CA ALA A 192 -0.19 6.64 -13.28
C ALA A 192 0.11 6.52 -14.78
N ASP A 193 1.09 5.70 -15.16
CA ASP A 193 1.49 5.50 -16.56
C ASP A 193 0.40 4.79 -17.38
N ALA A 194 -0.38 3.90 -16.75
CA ALA A 194 -1.53 3.25 -17.37
C ALA A 194 -2.72 4.21 -17.61
N LYS A 195 -2.84 5.29 -16.83
CA LYS A 195 -3.90 6.30 -16.97
C LYS A 195 -3.46 7.38 -17.98
N SER A 196 -4.37 7.77 -18.89
CA SER A 196 -4.12 8.92 -19.76
C SER A 196 -4.00 10.21 -18.94
N LYS A 197 -3.32 11.24 -19.47
CA LYS A 197 -3.22 12.55 -18.79
C LYS A 197 -4.58 13.15 -18.46
N ASP A 198 -5.57 12.95 -19.32
CA ASP A 198 -6.93 13.41 -19.09
C ASP A 198 -7.64 12.58 -18.02
N SER A 199 -7.42 11.27 -17.99
CA SER A 199 -7.92 10.39 -16.93
C SER A 199 -7.34 10.76 -15.56
N GLN A 200 -6.03 10.98 -15.46
CA GLN A 200 -5.38 11.42 -14.22
C GLN A 200 -5.98 12.74 -13.69
N ARG A 201 -6.21 13.71 -14.58
CA ARG A 201 -6.86 14.99 -14.22
C ARG A 201 -8.30 14.81 -13.75
N HIS A 202 -9.03 13.87 -14.34
CA HIS A 202 -10.42 13.61 -13.99
C HIS A 202 -10.56 12.81 -12.70
N THR A 203 -9.71 11.80 -12.48
CA THR A 203 -9.72 10.99 -11.25
C THR A 203 -8.97 11.65 -10.10
N GLY A 204 -8.21 12.72 -10.35
CA GLY A 204 -7.41 13.41 -9.33
C GLY A 204 -6.26 12.57 -8.78
N TYR A 205 -5.83 11.52 -9.48
CA TYR A 205 -4.79 10.62 -8.99
C TYR A 205 -3.40 11.13 -9.37
N PHE A 206 -2.63 11.56 -8.38
CA PHE A 206 -1.25 12.00 -8.52
C PHE A 206 -0.41 11.25 -7.48
N PRO A 207 0.43 10.27 -7.89
CA PRO A 207 1.21 9.49 -6.93
C PRO A 207 2.19 10.40 -6.20
N THR A 208 2.13 10.41 -4.87
CA THR A 208 3.11 11.12 -4.05
C THR A 208 4.48 10.49 -4.26
N PRO A 209 5.53 11.26 -4.64
CA PRO A 209 6.87 10.70 -4.78
C PRO A 209 7.35 10.08 -3.46
N ASN A 210 7.96 8.88 -3.50
CA ASN A 210 8.42 8.16 -2.30
C ASN A 210 9.30 9.03 -1.40
N THR A 211 10.15 9.90 -1.95
CA THR A 211 11.00 10.80 -1.16
C THR A 211 10.20 11.75 -0.29
N VAL A 212 9.08 12.27 -0.81
CA VAL A 212 8.18 13.15 -0.08
C VAL A 212 7.41 12.34 0.96
N ALA A 213 6.89 11.17 0.59
CA ALA A 213 6.19 10.29 1.52
C ALA A 213 7.07 9.87 2.71
N ASN A 214 8.32 9.48 2.45
CA ASN A 214 9.31 9.13 3.47
C ASN A 214 9.63 10.33 4.38
N ALA A 215 9.77 11.53 3.82
CA ALA A 215 10.02 12.73 4.60
C ALA A 215 8.85 13.04 5.55
N ILE A 216 7.61 12.99 5.05
CA ILE A 216 6.41 13.21 5.86
C ILE A 216 6.29 12.12 6.94
N GLY A 217 6.44 10.84 6.57
CA GLY A 217 6.35 9.73 7.53
C GLY A 217 7.32 9.85 8.69
N LYS A 218 8.55 10.30 8.45
CA LYS A 218 9.56 10.54 9.49
C LYS A 218 9.25 11.73 10.39
N MET A 219 8.47 12.71 9.92
CA MET A 219 8.05 13.86 10.71
C MET A 219 6.87 13.55 11.64
N LEU A 220 6.07 12.52 11.33
CA LEU A 220 4.85 12.19 12.08
C LEU A 220 5.13 11.57 13.45
N PHE A 221 6.25 10.85 13.61
CA PHE A 221 6.51 10.05 14.81
C PHE A 221 7.84 10.40 15.46
N CYS A 222 7.79 10.71 16.76
CA CYS A 222 8.96 10.96 17.60
C CYS A 222 9.74 9.65 17.83
N PRO A 223 11.02 9.55 17.41
CA PRO A 223 11.82 8.34 17.61
C PRO A 223 12.03 7.92 19.07
N GLU A 224 11.92 8.88 19.99
CA GLU A 224 12.12 8.67 21.42
C GLU A 224 10.86 8.14 22.13
N GLN A 225 9.72 8.06 21.43
CA GLN A 225 8.46 7.57 21.97
C GLN A 225 8.09 6.22 21.36
N ASP A 226 7.61 5.30 22.19
CA ASP A 226 7.01 4.06 21.71
C ASP A 226 5.61 4.37 21.15
N THR A 227 5.56 4.50 19.83
CA THR A 227 4.37 4.87 19.06
C THR A 227 3.63 3.65 18.50
N ARG A 228 4.05 2.42 18.82
CA ARG A 228 3.52 1.19 18.21
C ARG A 228 2.01 1.02 18.29
N LEU A 229 1.39 1.54 19.36
CA LEU A 229 -0.07 1.49 19.57
C LEU A 229 -0.81 2.77 19.15
N GLN A 230 -0.14 3.73 18.52
CA GLN A 230 -0.83 4.86 17.87
C GLN A 230 -1.52 4.38 16.58
N ILE A 231 -2.54 5.12 16.15
CA ILE A 231 -3.27 4.85 14.91
C ILE A 231 -2.86 5.90 13.89
N GLY A 232 -2.35 5.45 12.74
CA GLY A 232 -2.20 6.30 11.56
C GLY A 232 -3.54 6.42 10.83
N CYS A 233 -3.80 7.58 10.23
CA CYS A 233 -4.97 7.80 9.40
C CYS A 233 -4.57 8.48 8.10
N GLU A 234 -4.99 7.93 6.97
CA GLU A 234 -4.79 8.50 5.64
C GLU A 234 -6.13 8.49 4.86
N PRO A 235 -6.86 9.62 4.83
CA PRO A 235 -8.21 9.70 4.27
C PRO A 235 -8.25 9.68 2.73
N THR A 236 -7.08 9.72 2.08
CA THR A 236 -6.88 9.66 0.63
C THR A 236 -5.65 8.80 0.30
N VAL A 237 -5.74 7.52 0.65
CA VAL A 237 -4.58 6.63 0.75
C VAL A 237 -3.91 6.29 -0.57
N GLY A 238 -4.62 6.40 -1.69
CA GLY A 238 -4.11 6.07 -2.99
C GLY A 238 -3.56 4.64 -3.00
N THR A 239 -2.33 4.47 -3.47
CA THR A 239 -1.57 3.21 -3.46
C THR A 239 -0.90 2.91 -2.11
N GLY A 240 -1.10 3.74 -1.10
CA GLY A 240 -0.63 3.51 0.26
C GLY A 240 0.81 3.92 0.51
N VAL A 241 1.44 4.67 -0.42
CA VAL A 241 2.83 5.13 -0.28
C VAL A 241 3.07 5.91 1.03
N MET A 242 2.08 6.72 1.44
CA MET A 242 2.12 7.49 2.70
C MET A 242 2.05 6.63 3.95
N THR A 243 1.66 5.35 3.82
CA THR A 243 1.57 4.41 4.95
C THR A 243 2.86 3.60 5.16
N LEU A 244 3.74 3.56 4.15
CA LEU A 244 4.94 2.73 4.17
C LEU A 244 5.92 3.16 5.25
N GLU A 245 6.38 4.41 5.24
CA GLU A 245 7.32 4.90 6.27
C GLU A 245 6.71 4.87 7.68
N PRO A 246 5.45 5.32 7.93
CA PRO A 246 4.78 5.14 9.21
C PRO A 246 4.77 3.70 9.75
N SER A 247 4.73 2.69 8.87
CA SER A 247 4.73 1.29 9.30
C SER A 247 5.99 0.93 10.11
N ASN A 248 7.11 1.64 9.94
CA ASN A 248 8.30 1.47 10.79
C ASN A 248 8.03 1.78 12.28
N ARG A 249 6.92 2.43 12.62
CA ARG A 249 6.67 3.00 13.96
C ARG A 249 5.34 2.59 14.56
N ILE A 250 4.31 2.33 13.75
CA ILE A 250 2.96 2.01 14.24
C ILE A 250 2.48 0.66 13.73
N LEU A 251 1.64 0.00 14.54
CA LEU A 251 1.01 -1.29 14.22
C LEU A 251 -0.40 -1.14 13.64
N CYS A 252 -0.98 0.07 13.70
CA CYS A 252 -2.37 0.31 13.32
C CYS A 252 -2.47 1.44 12.27
N MET A 253 -3.25 1.23 11.20
CA MET A 253 -3.46 2.20 10.13
C MET A 253 -4.90 2.14 9.63
N VAL A 254 -5.52 3.31 9.42
CA VAL A 254 -6.81 3.45 8.77
C VAL A 254 -6.65 4.22 7.48
N GLY A 255 -6.93 3.58 6.36
CA GLY A 255 -6.85 4.18 5.03
C GLY A 255 -8.24 4.34 4.40
N THR A 256 -8.44 5.37 3.58
CA THR A 256 -9.64 5.50 2.74
C THR A 256 -9.29 6.01 1.36
N ASP A 257 -9.95 5.46 0.34
CA ASP A 257 -9.90 6.00 -1.03
C ASP A 257 -11.21 5.72 -1.76
N ILE A 258 -11.49 6.50 -2.80
CA ILE A 258 -12.67 6.32 -3.64
C ILE A 258 -12.41 5.32 -4.78
N ASP A 259 -11.15 5.11 -5.18
CA ASP A 259 -10.74 4.23 -6.27
C ASP A 259 -10.33 2.85 -5.74
N GLN A 260 -11.12 1.82 -6.06
CA GLN A 260 -10.86 0.45 -5.60
C GLN A 260 -9.52 -0.11 -6.09
N VAL A 261 -9.03 0.28 -7.28
CA VAL A 261 -7.77 -0.24 -7.80
C VAL A 261 -6.61 0.27 -6.95
N LEU A 262 -6.70 1.51 -6.48
CA LEU A 262 -5.73 2.10 -5.56
C LEU A 262 -5.74 1.39 -4.20
N LEU A 263 -6.93 1.06 -3.69
CA LEU A 263 -7.07 0.29 -2.45
C LEU A 263 -6.49 -1.13 -2.56
N LYS A 264 -6.72 -1.82 -3.68
CA LYS A 264 -6.10 -3.13 -3.95
C LYS A 264 -4.56 -3.02 -3.98
N ALA A 265 -4.03 -1.97 -4.62
CA ALA A 265 -2.60 -1.68 -4.61
C ALA A 265 -2.06 -1.36 -3.21
N THR A 266 -2.82 -0.62 -2.40
CA THR A 266 -2.52 -0.39 -0.97
C THR A 266 -2.42 -1.70 -0.21
N LEU A 267 -3.39 -2.61 -0.36
CA LEU A 267 -3.35 -3.92 0.31
C LEU A 267 -2.14 -4.74 -0.12
N VAL A 268 -1.81 -4.76 -1.41
CA VAL A 268 -0.61 -5.48 -1.91
C VAL A 268 0.67 -4.87 -1.33
N ASN A 269 0.79 -3.54 -1.29
CA ASN A 269 1.90 -2.85 -0.62
C ASN A 269 1.98 -3.21 0.88
N TRP A 270 0.83 -3.32 1.56
CA TRP A 270 0.79 -3.78 2.94
C TRP A 270 1.24 -5.23 3.10
N TYR A 271 0.88 -6.14 2.19
CA TYR A 271 1.37 -7.51 2.25
C TYR A 271 2.89 -7.58 2.06
N TRP A 272 3.42 -6.81 1.12
CA TRP A 272 4.87 -6.77 0.89
C TRP A 272 5.63 -6.19 2.07
N TYR A 273 5.16 -5.08 2.63
CA TYR A 273 6.00 -4.27 3.51
C TYR A 273 5.43 -4.04 4.90
N CYS A 274 4.12 -4.16 5.13
CA CYS A 274 3.46 -3.77 6.37
C CYS A 274 2.53 -4.88 6.90
N PRO A 275 3.08 -6.01 7.40
CA PRO A 275 2.28 -7.19 7.76
C PRO A 275 1.14 -6.93 8.74
N TRP A 276 1.35 -6.08 9.74
CA TRP A 276 0.32 -5.69 10.72
C TRP A 276 -0.77 -4.76 10.16
N PHE A 277 -0.57 -4.18 8.97
CA PHE A 277 -1.65 -3.51 8.25
C PHE A 277 -2.42 -4.50 7.36
N ALA A 278 -1.72 -5.39 6.64
CA ALA A 278 -2.35 -6.39 5.77
C ALA A 278 -3.06 -7.52 6.52
N MET A 279 -2.54 -7.88 7.69
CA MET A 279 -3.02 -8.92 8.58
C MET A 279 -2.94 -8.38 10.01
N PRO A 280 -3.92 -7.62 10.50
CA PRO A 280 -3.83 -7.02 11.83
C PRO A 280 -3.60 -8.06 12.93
N PRO A 281 -2.75 -7.79 13.94
CA PRO A 281 -2.73 -8.61 15.16
C PRO A 281 -4.14 -8.75 15.71
N PHE A 282 -4.59 -9.96 16.09
CA PHE A 282 -6.02 -10.19 16.34
C PHE A 282 -6.62 -9.24 17.39
N TYR A 283 -5.83 -8.84 18.39
CA TYR A 283 -6.23 -7.90 19.46
C TYR A 283 -6.05 -6.41 19.11
N LEU A 284 -5.62 -6.10 17.89
CA LEU A 284 -5.56 -4.77 17.30
C LEU A 284 -6.39 -4.67 16.01
N SER A 285 -7.12 -5.73 15.66
CA SER A 285 -7.91 -5.78 14.43
C SER A 285 -9.04 -4.75 14.39
N ASP A 286 -9.55 -4.33 15.55
CA ASP A 286 -10.49 -3.23 15.70
C ASP A 286 -9.86 -1.85 15.36
N ARG A 287 -8.52 -1.77 15.24
CA ARG A 287 -7.75 -0.51 15.09
C ARG A 287 -7.12 -0.29 13.70
N THR A 288 -7.28 -1.25 12.79
CA THR A 288 -6.74 -1.19 11.43
C THR A 288 -7.86 -1.44 10.43
N ASP A 289 -8.00 -0.57 9.43
CA ASP A 289 -8.96 -0.79 8.35
C ASP A 289 -8.52 -0.13 7.04
N LEU A 290 -9.13 -0.59 5.96
CA LEU A 290 -9.07 0.04 4.66
C LEU A 290 -10.50 0.18 4.14
N MET A 291 -10.89 1.41 3.85
CA MET A 291 -12.27 1.73 3.50
C MET A 291 -12.38 2.20 2.05
N TRP A 292 -13.43 1.74 1.38
CA TRP A 292 -13.79 2.20 0.05
C TRP A 292 -14.95 3.20 0.12
N GLY A 293 -14.74 4.40 -0.39
CA GLY A 293 -15.77 5.43 -0.48
C GLY A 293 -15.20 6.84 -0.39
N ASN A 294 -16.08 7.82 -0.23
CA ASN A 294 -15.68 9.21 -0.16
C ASN A 294 -15.59 9.68 1.31
N SER A 295 -14.39 9.88 1.82
CA SER A 295 -14.14 10.35 3.19
C SER A 295 -14.70 11.76 3.46
N LEU A 296 -15.09 12.52 2.43
CA LEU A 296 -15.67 13.85 2.53
C LEU A 296 -17.20 13.86 2.60
N VAL A 297 -17.90 12.73 2.37
CA VAL A 297 -19.36 12.69 2.56
C VAL A 297 -19.73 12.39 4.00
N ARG A 298 -21.00 12.66 4.36
CA ARG A 298 -21.51 12.32 5.69
C ARG A 298 -21.71 10.80 5.81
N PRO A 299 -21.64 10.23 7.03
CA PRO A 299 -21.74 8.78 7.23
C PRO A 299 -23.07 8.15 6.84
N ASP A 300 -24.13 8.94 6.71
CA ASP A 300 -25.48 8.55 6.27
C ASP A 300 -25.69 8.59 4.75
N CYS A 301 -24.67 8.94 3.96
CA CYS A 301 -24.74 9.03 2.50
C CYS A 301 -24.40 7.71 1.80
N ASP A 302 -24.98 7.43 0.63
CA ASP A 302 -24.77 6.19 -0.15
C ASP A 302 -23.30 5.92 -0.53
N ASN A 303 -22.46 6.96 -0.60
CA ASN A 303 -21.03 6.86 -0.94
C ASN A 303 -20.12 6.96 0.31
N ALA A 304 -20.68 6.81 1.51
CA ALA A 304 -19.91 6.80 2.74
C ALA A 304 -18.88 5.65 2.72
N PRO A 305 -17.68 5.85 3.30
CA PRO A 305 -16.66 4.80 3.33
C PRO A 305 -17.18 3.51 3.98
N VAL A 306 -16.94 2.38 3.35
CA VAL A 306 -17.26 1.04 3.85
C VAL A 306 -16.00 0.18 3.97
N SER A 307 -15.90 -0.62 5.03
CA SER A 307 -14.76 -1.50 5.23
C SER A 307 -14.65 -2.53 4.09
N ILE A 308 -13.45 -2.63 3.53
CA ILE A 308 -13.05 -3.69 2.60
C ILE A 308 -11.95 -4.59 3.20
N HIS A 309 -11.63 -4.43 4.48
CA HIS A 309 -10.49 -5.09 5.09
C HIS A 309 -10.79 -5.64 6.50
N GLN A 310 -11.06 -4.78 7.48
CA GLN A 310 -11.24 -5.15 8.88
C GLN A 310 -12.25 -6.29 9.05
N LYS A 311 -13.44 -6.15 8.48
CA LYS A 311 -14.53 -7.13 8.63
C LYS A 311 -14.11 -8.57 8.27
N TYR A 312 -13.28 -8.72 7.23
CA TYR A 312 -12.85 -10.03 6.75
C TYR A 312 -11.88 -10.71 7.71
N TRP A 313 -11.01 -9.95 8.37
CA TRP A 313 -10.11 -10.48 9.39
C TRP A 313 -10.82 -10.76 10.70
N LEU A 314 -11.78 -9.92 11.10
CA LEU A 314 -12.61 -10.16 12.28
C LEU A 314 -13.34 -11.50 12.20
N GLU A 315 -13.87 -11.84 11.03
CA GLU A 315 -14.48 -13.15 10.77
C GLU A 315 -13.48 -14.30 10.96
N GLN A 316 -12.22 -14.15 10.53
CA GLN A 316 -11.19 -15.18 10.72
C GLN A 316 -10.74 -15.34 12.18
N TYR A 317 -10.88 -14.29 13.00
CA TYR A 317 -10.39 -14.29 14.38
C TYR A 317 -11.46 -14.67 15.42
N ARG A 318 -12.71 -14.87 14.99
CA ARG A 318 -13.84 -15.18 15.88
C ARG A 318 -13.58 -16.36 16.82
N ASP A 319 -12.88 -17.39 16.34
CA ASP A 319 -12.56 -18.59 17.13
C ASP A 319 -11.28 -18.45 17.98
N ILE A 320 -10.46 -17.44 17.71
CA ILE A 320 -9.18 -17.19 18.42
C ILE A 320 -9.40 -16.30 19.63
N TYR A 321 -10.27 -15.30 19.48
CA TYR A 321 -10.48 -14.28 20.48
C TYR A 321 -11.99 -14.10 20.74
N PRO A 322 -12.54 -14.75 21.79
CA PRO A 322 -13.98 -14.76 22.07
C PRO A 322 -14.52 -13.45 22.66
N VAL A 323 -13.65 -12.48 22.90
CA VAL A 323 -14.09 -11.12 23.26
C VAL A 323 -14.68 -10.53 22.01
N GLY A 324 -15.90 -10.02 22.09
CA GLY A 324 -16.63 -9.49 20.94
C GLY A 324 -15.83 -8.38 20.24
N LEU A 325 -14.96 -8.77 19.31
CA LEU A 325 -14.36 -7.88 18.35
C LEU A 325 -15.53 -7.38 17.51
N VAL A 326 -15.87 -6.11 17.71
CA VAL A 326 -16.90 -5.45 16.94
C VAL A 326 -16.17 -4.67 15.86
N GLU A 327 -16.73 -4.70 14.65
CA GLU A 327 -16.30 -3.81 13.57
C GLU A 327 -16.38 -2.37 14.07
N GLN A 328 -15.29 -1.62 13.92
CA GLN A 328 -15.25 -0.23 14.36
C GLN A 328 -15.75 0.64 13.21
N ASP A 329 -16.76 1.46 13.50
CA ASP A 329 -17.23 2.44 12.53
C ASP A 329 -16.26 3.64 12.45
N TRP A 330 -15.35 3.57 11.48
CA TRP A 330 -14.33 4.59 11.26
C TRP A 330 -14.86 5.87 10.60
N ARG A 331 -16.12 5.90 10.14
CA ARG A 331 -16.65 7.05 9.39
C ARG A 331 -16.62 8.35 10.19
N GLU A 332 -17.05 8.28 11.46
CA GLU A 332 -17.04 9.44 12.35
C GLU A 332 -15.63 9.83 12.81
N GLU A 333 -14.75 8.86 13.05
CA GLU A 333 -13.38 9.14 13.50
C GLU A 333 -12.54 9.79 12.40
N ILE A 334 -12.62 9.28 11.17
CA ILE A 334 -12.00 9.90 10.00
C ILE A 334 -12.54 11.31 9.83
N ARG A 335 -13.85 11.50 10.03
CA ARG A 335 -14.46 12.82 9.88
C ARG A 335 -13.91 13.82 10.90
N LYS A 336 -13.76 13.42 12.17
CA LYS A 336 -13.09 14.24 13.19
C LYS A 336 -11.70 14.65 12.73
N ILE A 337 -10.89 13.72 12.23
CA ILE A 337 -9.52 13.99 11.76
C ILE A 337 -9.50 15.01 10.61
N ILE A 338 -10.43 14.88 9.66
CA ILE A 338 -10.56 15.81 8.53
C ILE A 338 -11.02 17.19 9.01
N ASP A 339 -12.00 17.25 9.91
CA ASP A 339 -12.57 18.51 10.41
C ASP A 339 -11.62 19.22 11.40
N PHE A 340 -10.60 18.53 11.93
CA PHE A 340 -9.51 19.10 12.74
C PHE A 340 -8.45 19.85 11.91
N GLN A 341 -8.61 19.96 10.58
CA GLN A 341 -7.81 20.87 9.78
C GLN A 341 -7.97 22.29 10.35
N PRO A 342 -6.87 23.04 10.57
CA PRO A 342 -7.00 24.43 11.02
C PRO A 342 -7.91 25.16 10.05
N ASP A 343 -8.86 25.94 10.59
CA ASP A 343 -9.66 26.90 9.83
C ASP A 343 -8.75 27.53 8.78
N PRO A 344 -9.15 27.60 7.49
CA PRO A 344 -8.27 28.03 6.41
C PRO A 344 -7.58 29.29 6.88
N VAL A 345 -6.28 29.16 7.23
CA VAL A 345 -5.48 30.25 7.76
C VAL A 345 -5.77 31.37 6.81
N THR A 346 -6.42 32.43 7.32
CA THR A 346 -6.87 33.55 6.49
C THR A 346 -5.67 33.91 5.66
N ALA A 347 -5.69 33.50 4.37
CA ALA A 347 -4.47 33.39 3.60
C ALA A 347 -3.82 34.74 3.73
N LEU A 348 -2.65 34.81 4.40
CA LEU A 348 -1.99 36.06 4.72
C LEU A 348 -2.02 36.83 3.41
N LYS A 349 -2.83 37.90 3.36
CA LYS A 349 -2.90 38.73 2.18
C LYS A 349 -1.52 39.34 2.10
N ILE A 350 -0.63 38.68 1.36
CA ILE A 350 0.67 39.22 1.01
C ILE A 350 0.30 40.49 0.26
N ASN A 351 0.45 41.61 0.96
CA ASN A 351 0.17 42.92 0.42
C ASN A 351 1.11 43.09 -0.78
N GLN A 352 0.58 42.92 -1.98
CA GLN A 352 1.30 43.15 -3.24
C GLN A 352 1.68 44.63 -3.46
N SER A 353 1.61 45.47 -2.42
CA SER A 353 1.80 46.92 -2.50
C SER A 353 3.15 47.42 -1.96
N LYS A 354 4.14 46.55 -1.71
CA LYS A 354 5.48 46.99 -1.26
C LYS A 354 6.66 46.26 -1.92
N ILE A 355 6.52 45.84 -3.17
CA ILE A 355 7.66 45.52 -4.05
C ILE A 355 7.49 46.31 -5.34
N LYS A 356 7.46 47.63 -5.19
CA LYS A 356 7.90 48.58 -6.22
C LYS A 356 8.87 49.50 -5.49
N ASP A 357 10.00 49.75 -6.14
CA ASP A 357 11.10 50.58 -5.66
C ASP A 357 12.09 49.81 -4.79
N ASP A 358 12.81 48.87 -5.40
CA ASP A 358 14.23 49.08 -5.67
C ASP A 358 14.87 47.83 -6.29
N LEU A 359 15.80 48.07 -7.22
CA LEU A 359 16.78 47.14 -7.81
C LEU A 359 16.32 46.31 -9.03
N ILE A 360 16.58 46.84 -10.23
CA ILE A 360 17.68 46.42 -11.14
C ILE A 360 17.42 46.92 -12.57
N GLN A 361 18.41 47.63 -13.12
CA GLN A 361 18.46 48.18 -14.47
C GLN A 361 18.48 47.09 -15.57
N PRO A 362 17.97 47.38 -16.78
CA PRO A 362 17.80 46.39 -17.83
C PRO A 362 19.08 46.16 -18.63
N ASN A 363 19.66 44.96 -18.53
CA ASN A 363 20.60 44.47 -19.52
C ASN A 363 19.84 43.75 -20.65
N GLN A 364 20.10 44.23 -21.86
CA GLN A 364 19.55 43.75 -23.12
C GLN A 364 19.77 42.24 -23.31
N ARG A 365 18.69 41.48 -23.55
CA ARG A 365 18.76 40.22 -24.28
C ARG A 365 17.65 40.18 -25.33
N THR A 366 18.11 39.99 -26.55
CA THR A 366 17.40 39.91 -27.82
C THR A 366 16.36 38.79 -27.84
N LYS A 367 15.18 39.07 -28.41
CA LYS A 367 14.18 38.06 -28.77
C LYS A 367 14.60 37.37 -30.07
N PRO A 368 14.51 36.03 -30.19
CA PRO A 368 14.49 35.40 -31.50
C PRO A 368 13.11 35.65 -32.13
N GLU A 369 13.11 36.26 -33.31
CA GLU A 369 11.92 36.38 -34.14
C GLU A 369 11.55 35.01 -34.72
N GLY A 370 10.24 34.71 -34.71
CA GLY A 370 9.68 33.64 -35.52
C GLY A 370 8.97 32.54 -34.75
N PHE A 371 7.79 32.83 -34.16
CA PHE A 371 6.72 31.84 -34.08
C PHE A 371 5.37 32.57 -34.08
N LYS A 372 4.71 32.61 -35.25
CA LYS A 372 3.33 33.11 -35.40
C LYS A 372 2.39 32.10 -34.78
N ARG A 373 1.68 32.49 -33.71
CA ARG A 373 0.63 31.71 -33.08
C ARG A 373 -0.63 31.74 -33.96
N ALA A 374 -1.07 30.60 -34.46
CA ALA A 374 -2.33 30.49 -35.18
C ALA A 374 -3.50 30.75 -34.20
N LYS A 375 -4.28 31.80 -34.47
CA LYS A 375 -5.59 32.01 -33.86
C LYS A 375 -6.58 31.08 -34.55
N ASN A 376 -7.17 30.16 -33.81
CA ASN A 376 -8.50 29.64 -34.14
C ASN A 376 -9.30 29.45 -32.87
N MET A 377 -10.28 30.35 -32.70
CA MET A 377 -11.43 30.15 -31.85
C MET A 377 -12.28 29.01 -32.42
N LYS A 378 -12.70 28.06 -31.59
CA LYS A 378 -13.99 27.40 -31.76
C LYS A 378 -14.73 27.36 -30.42
N LYS A 379 -15.94 27.90 -30.46
CA LYS A 379 -16.94 27.90 -29.40
C LYS A 379 -17.53 26.50 -29.21
N SER A 380 -17.82 26.18 -27.94
CA SER A 380 -18.79 25.25 -27.34
C SER A 380 -19.38 24.09 -28.15
N LYS A 381 -19.59 22.96 -27.47
CA LYS A 381 -20.95 22.53 -27.10
C LYS A 381 -20.91 21.72 -25.80
N SER A 382 -21.70 22.18 -24.84
CA SER A 382 -22.20 21.38 -23.72
C SER A 382 -23.12 20.30 -24.30
N LEU A 383 -23.10 19.11 -23.70
CA LEU A 383 -24.23 18.19 -23.65
C LEU A 383 -24.05 17.35 -22.39
N PHE A 384 -25.18 17.13 -21.74
CA PHE A 384 -25.42 16.24 -20.61
C PHE A 384 -24.81 14.85 -20.82
#